data_AF-W1PBL3-F1
#
_entry.id   AF-W1PBL3-F1
#
_cell.length_a   1.000
_cell.length_b   1.000
_cell.length_c   1.000
_cell.angle_alpha   90.00
_cell.angle_beta   90.00
_cell.angle_gamma   90.00
#
_symmetry.space_group_name_H-M   'P 1'
#
loop_
_entity.id
_entity.type
_entity.pdbx_description
1 polymer ?
#
loop_
_entity_poly.entity_id
_entity_poly.type
_entity_poly.pdbx_seq_one_letter_code
_entity_poly.pdbx_strand_id
1 'polypeptide(L)'
;MNKKDGQLLIPAYLDHIKAVATEIRRQNKDRLLYKNKPAESIEEWGKPWKSVPFKHPSTFDTLAMDPANQAEIISDLDDFAKGEEFYRKTGRAWKRGYLLYGPPGTGKSSMIAAMANHLGYDIYDLELTEVNSNSNLRRLLINTTSKSIIVIEDIRLLG
;
A
#
# COMPACT_ATOMS: atom_id res chain seq x y z
N MET A 1 36.73 22.45 23.59
CA MET A 1 35.49 21.78 23.14
C MET A 1 34.56 22.83 22.55
N ASN A 2 34.21 22.67 21.28
CA ASN A 2 33.54 23.66 20.46
C ASN A 2 32.04 23.71 20.80
N LYS A 3 31.53 24.89 21.18
CA LYS A 3 30.10 25.11 21.52
C LYS A 3 29.14 25.04 20.31
N LYS A 4 29.63 24.71 19.11
CA LYS A 4 28.85 24.66 17.87
C LYS A 4 28.27 23.28 17.55
N ASP A 5 28.75 22.22 18.18
CA ASP A 5 28.36 20.85 17.81
C ASP A 5 27.03 20.41 18.45
N GLY A 6 26.60 21.05 19.54
CA GLY A 6 25.37 20.72 20.27
C GLY A 6 24.07 21.24 19.63
N GLN A 7 24.13 22.24 18.75
CA GLN A 7 22.94 22.83 18.11
C GLN A 7 22.52 22.13 16.82
N LEU A 8 23.40 21.30 16.23
CA LEU A 8 23.13 20.55 15.00
C LEU A 8 22.53 19.15 15.23
N LEU A 9 22.72 18.58 16.43
CA LEU A 9 22.28 17.21 16.74
C LEU A 9 20.78 17.12 17.12
N ILE A 10 20.20 18.20 17.63
CA ILE A 10 18.82 18.20 18.15
C ILE A 10 17.78 18.01 17.02
N PRO A 11 17.86 18.69 15.86
CA PRO A 11 16.88 18.50 14.79
C PRO A 11 16.90 17.09 14.19
N ALA A 12 18.09 16.56 13.89
CA ALA A 12 18.24 15.22 13.31
C ALA A 12 17.76 14.11 14.25
N TYR A 13 18.03 14.24 15.55
CA TYR A 13 17.53 13.31 16.57
C TYR A 13 16.01 13.39 16.74
N LEU A 14 15.42 14.60 16.70
CA LEU A 14 13.97 14.77 16.74
C LEU A 14 13.26 14.17 15.52
N ASP A 15 13.84 14.33 14.33
CA ASP A 15 13.29 13.74 13.11
C ASP A 15 13.38 12.20 13.14
N HIS A 16 14.47 11.66 13.68
CA HIS A 16 14.57 10.22 13.94
C HIS A 16 13.48 9.74 14.92
N ILE A 17 13.27 10.41 16.05
CA ILE A 17 12.20 10.06 17.00
C ILE A 17 10.82 10.13 16.34
N LYS A 18 10.54 11.15 15.52
CA LYS A 18 9.27 11.26 14.78
C LYS A 18 9.09 10.10 13.81
N ALA A 19 10.14 9.72 13.07
CA ALA A 19 10.12 8.60 12.15
C ALA A 19 9.83 7.29 12.89
N VAL A 20 10.56 7.01 13.98
CA VAL A 20 10.36 5.82 14.82
C VAL A 20 8.96 5.80 15.44
N ALA A 21 8.50 6.92 16.01
CA ALA A 21 7.16 7.02 16.60
C ALA A 21 6.05 6.82 15.56
N THR A 22 6.25 7.30 14.33
CA THR A 22 5.30 7.12 13.22
C THR A 22 5.25 5.66 12.80
N GLU A 23 6.41 4.99 12.74
CA GLU A 23 6.48 3.57 12.43
C GLU A 23 5.84 2.69 13.53
N ILE A 24 6.09 2.99 14.81
CA ILE A 24 5.44 2.30 15.94
C ILE A 24 3.92 2.49 15.89
N ARG A 25 3.45 3.72 15.66
CA ARG A 25 2.01 4.00 15.52
C ARG A 25 1.41 3.24 14.34
N ARG A 26 2.14 3.12 13.23
CA ARG A 26 1.71 2.38 12.04
C ARG A 26 1.60 0.88 12.34
N GLN A 27 2.61 0.29 12.99
CA GLN A 27 2.60 -1.13 13.37
C GLN A 27 1.46 -1.47 14.34
N ASN A 28 1.09 -0.54 15.22
CA ASN A 28 0.01 -0.69 16.19
C ASN A 28 -1.37 -0.27 15.68
N LYS A 29 -1.48 0.29 14.47
CA LYS A 29 -2.76 0.72 13.89
C LYS A 29 -3.38 -0.44 13.10
N ASP A 30 -4.68 -0.64 13.27
CA ASP A 30 -5.45 -1.49 12.36
C ASP A 30 -5.30 -0.98 10.92
N ARG A 31 -4.92 -1.88 10.02
CA ARG A 31 -4.96 -1.62 8.57
C ARG A 31 -6.39 -1.33 8.16
N LEU A 32 -6.54 -0.56 7.08
CA LEU A 32 -7.85 -0.22 6.53
C LEU A 32 -8.01 -0.81 5.13
N LEU A 33 -9.23 -1.27 4.84
CA LEU A 33 -9.69 -1.60 3.51
C LEU A 33 -10.55 -0.43 3.02
N TYR A 34 -10.14 0.18 1.92
CA TYR A 34 -10.82 1.24 1.24
C TYR A 34 -11.54 0.70 0.01
N LYS A 35 -12.79 1.09 -0.19
CA LYS A 35 -13.55 0.85 -1.42
C LYS A 35 -13.98 2.19 -2.01
N ASN A 36 -13.91 2.32 -3.33
CA ASN A 36 -14.54 3.46 -3.98
C ASN A 36 -16.05 3.33 -3.93
N LYS A 37 -16.71 4.47 -4.05
CA LYS A 37 -18.16 4.56 -4.25
C LYS A 37 -18.48 5.69 -5.21
N PRO A 38 -19.63 5.65 -5.90
CA PRO A 38 -20.13 6.80 -6.62
C PRO A 38 -20.32 7.97 -5.63
N ALA A 39 -19.95 9.17 -6.05
CA ALA A 39 -20.18 10.36 -5.22
C ALA A 39 -21.66 10.77 -5.33
N GLU A 40 -22.40 10.63 -4.22
CA GLU A 40 -23.82 11.00 -4.16
C GLU A 40 -24.02 12.46 -3.72
N SER A 41 -22.97 13.10 -3.21
CA SER A 41 -22.99 14.50 -2.78
C SER A 41 -21.68 15.24 -3.09
N ILE A 42 -21.74 16.58 -2.99
CA ILE A 42 -20.57 17.46 -3.17
C ILE A 42 -19.50 17.21 -2.08
N GLU A 43 -19.91 16.85 -0.86
CA GLU A 43 -18.95 16.53 0.21
C GLU A 43 -18.19 15.22 -0.10
N GLU A 44 -18.89 14.24 -0.66
CA GLU A 44 -18.30 12.96 -1.10
C GLU A 44 -17.43 13.14 -2.34
N TRP A 45 -17.63 14.23 -3.08
CA TRP A 45 -16.71 14.70 -4.12
C TRP A 45 -15.32 15.09 -3.59
N GLY A 46 -15.13 15.25 -2.28
CA GLY A 46 -13.81 15.39 -1.67
C GLY A 46 -13.22 14.09 -1.13
N LYS A 47 -14.06 13.08 -0.86
CA LYS A 47 -13.70 11.84 -0.14
C LYS A 47 -14.18 10.61 -0.90
N PRO A 48 -13.49 10.22 -1.99
CA PRO A 48 -13.99 9.16 -2.86
C PRO A 48 -13.85 7.75 -2.27
N TRP A 49 -13.15 7.60 -1.14
CA TRP A 49 -12.87 6.32 -0.50
C TRP A 49 -13.64 6.16 0.82
N LYS A 50 -14.37 5.06 0.97
CA LYS A 50 -14.90 4.61 2.27
C LYS A 50 -13.98 3.55 2.85
N SER A 51 -13.70 3.62 4.15
CA SER A 51 -12.83 2.67 4.83
C SER A 51 -13.56 1.82 5.87
N VAL A 52 -13.07 0.59 6.04
CA VAL A 52 -13.40 -0.31 7.14
C VAL A 52 -12.10 -0.92 7.71
N PRO A 53 -12.07 -1.34 8.98
CA PRO A 53 -10.93 -2.10 9.50
C PRO A 53 -10.67 -3.36 8.68
N PHE A 54 -9.41 -3.57 8.29
CA PHE A 54 -8.95 -4.74 7.58
C PHE A 54 -8.41 -5.78 8.56
N LYS A 55 -9.14 -6.90 8.69
CA LYS A 55 -8.83 -8.00 9.62
C LYS A 55 -8.81 -9.35 8.90
N HIS A 56 -8.01 -9.45 7.83
CA HIS A 56 -7.85 -10.71 7.11
C HIS A 56 -6.74 -11.56 7.74
N PRO A 57 -6.95 -12.87 8.00
CA PRO A 57 -5.99 -13.70 8.72
C PRO A 57 -4.81 -14.18 7.86
N SER A 58 -4.90 -14.11 6.53
CA SER A 58 -3.85 -14.66 5.65
C SER A 58 -2.49 -14.00 5.83
N THR A 59 -1.48 -14.83 6.04
CA THR A 59 -0.05 -14.50 5.97
C THR A 59 0.60 -15.37 4.90
N PHE A 60 1.83 -15.07 4.52
CA PHE A 60 2.58 -15.92 3.58
C PHE A 60 2.67 -17.38 4.05
N ASP A 61 2.80 -17.62 5.36
CA ASP A 61 2.84 -18.97 5.94
C ASP A 61 1.52 -19.76 5.79
N THR A 62 0.40 -19.06 5.62
CA THR A 62 -0.93 -19.68 5.43
C THR A 62 -1.26 -19.97 3.97
N LEU A 63 -0.46 -19.48 3.03
CA LEU A 63 -0.70 -19.65 1.60
C LEU A 63 -0.12 -20.97 1.11
N ALA A 64 -0.91 -21.73 0.35
CA ALA A 64 -0.44 -22.91 -0.34
C ALA A 64 0.24 -22.48 -1.65
N MET A 65 1.58 -22.34 -1.62
CA MET A 65 2.38 -22.04 -2.81
C MET A 65 3.77 -22.67 -2.71
N ASP A 66 4.48 -22.68 -3.83
CA ASP A 66 5.87 -23.15 -3.85
C ASP A 66 6.77 -22.24 -2.97
N PRO A 67 7.56 -22.81 -2.03
CA PRO A 67 8.38 -22.03 -1.12
C PRO A 67 9.42 -21.13 -1.80
N ALA A 68 9.95 -21.53 -2.97
CA ALA A 68 10.91 -20.71 -3.69
C ALA A 68 10.24 -19.47 -4.27
N ASN A 69 9.06 -19.64 -4.88
CA ASN A 69 8.24 -18.52 -5.38
C ASN A 69 7.81 -17.59 -4.23
N GLN A 70 7.50 -18.16 -3.05
CA GLN A 70 7.11 -17.38 -1.88
C GLN A 70 8.26 -16.49 -1.40
N ALA A 71 9.45 -17.06 -1.30
CA ALA A 71 10.65 -16.34 -0.88
C ALA A 71 11.02 -15.21 -1.86
N GLU A 72 10.89 -15.45 -3.17
CA GLU A 72 11.13 -14.42 -4.19
C GLU A 72 10.20 -13.21 -4.02
N ILE A 73 8.90 -13.47 -3.82
CA ILE A 73 7.91 -12.40 -3.64
C ILE A 73 8.15 -11.63 -2.34
N ILE A 74 8.44 -12.32 -1.23
CA ILE A 74 8.76 -11.67 0.05
C ILE A 74 10.00 -10.78 -0.10
N SER A 75 11.05 -11.27 -0.76
CA SER A 75 12.27 -10.51 -0.98
C SER A 75 12.00 -9.23 -1.80
N ASP A 76 11.23 -9.34 -2.87
CA ASP A 76 10.88 -8.19 -3.71
C ASP A 76 10.04 -7.15 -2.97
N LEU A 77 9.11 -7.58 -2.12
CA LEU A 77 8.32 -6.68 -1.26
C LEU A 77 9.19 -5.94 -0.25
N ASP A 78 10.13 -6.64 0.38
CA ASP A 78 11.07 -6.06 1.33
C ASP A 78 12.00 -5.04 0.67
N ASP A 79 12.53 -5.36 -0.51
CA ASP A 79 13.38 -4.48 -1.30
C ASP A 79 12.60 -3.24 -1.76
N PHE A 80 11.35 -3.41 -2.20
CA PHE A 80 10.47 -2.31 -2.55
C PHE A 80 10.21 -1.39 -1.35
N ALA A 81 9.91 -1.95 -0.18
CA ALA A 81 9.61 -1.19 1.04
C ALA A 81 10.83 -0.40 1.55
N LYS A 82 12.04 -0.96 1.44
CA LYS A 82 13.30 -0.29 1.82
C LYS A 82 13.83 0.66 0.74
N GLY A 83 13.33 0.54 -0.49
CA GLY A 83 13.83 1.25 -1.66
C GLY A 83 13.47 2.73 -1.75
N GLU A 84 12.64 3.30 -0.87
CA GLU A 84 12.13 4.68 -0.95
C GLU A 84 13.21 5.71 -1.34
N GLU A 85 14.33 5.67 -0.61
CA GLU A 85 15.40 6.64 -0.80
C GLU A 85 16.12 6.46 -2.15
N PHE A 86 16.24 5.22 -2.62
CA PHE A 86 16.82 4.91 -3.93
C PHE A 86 15.95 5.45 -5.06
N TYR A 87 14.63 5.23 -5.02
CA TYR A 87 13.70 5.79 -6.01
C TYR A 87 13.72 7.32 -5.99
N ARG A 88 13.74 7.93 -4.80
CA ARG A 88 13.85 9.38 -4.62
C ARG A 88 15.14 9.95 -5.23
N LYS A 89 16.30 9.31 -4.99
CA LYS A 89 17.61 9.75 -5.51
C LYS A 89 17.69 9.61 -7.04
N THR A 90 17.07 8.58 -7.61
CA THR A 90 17.11 8.31 -9.05
C THR A 90 16.01 9.02 -9.84
N GLY A 91 15.10 9.73 -9.16
CA GLY A 91 13.95 10.42 -9.78
C GLY A 91 12.90 9.46 -10.36
N ARG A 92 12.98 8.17 -10.03
CA ARG A 92 12.04 7.15 -10.52
C ARG A 92 10.79 7.13 -9.67
N ALA A 93 9.65 6.82 -10.29
CA ALA A 93 8.41 6.61 -9.55
C ALA A 93 8.57 5.40 -8.60
N TRP A 94 8.36 5.62 -7.31
CA TRP A 94 8.38 4.55 -6.31
C TRP A 94 7.07 3.78 -6.36
N LYS A 95 6.99 2.83 -7.30
CA LYS A 95 5.83 1.98 -7.55
C LYS A 95 6.28 0.58 -7.90
N ARG A 96 5.52 -0.43 -7.46
CA ARG A 96 5.70 -1.84 -7.82
C ARG A 96 4.36 -2.42 -8.28
N GLY A 97 4.38 -3.17 -9.38
CA GLY A 97 3.18 -3.77 -9.95
C GLY A 97 3.27 -5.29 -9.92
N TYR A 98 2.19 -5.95 -9.53
CA TYR A 98 2.04 -7.40 -9.55
C TYR A 98 0.81 -7.77 -10.38
N LEU A 99 0.92 -8.84 -11.17
CA LEU A 99 -0.21 -9.44 -11.89
C LEU A 99 -0.44 -10.84 -11.35
N LEU A 100 -1.54 -11.03 -10.63
CA LEU A 100 -1.96 -12.33 -10.12
C LEU A 100 -2.99 -12.93 -11.07
N TYR A 101 -2.65 -14.04 -11.72
CA TYR A 101 -3.53 -14.73 -12.66
C TYR A 101 -3.70 -16.20 -12.28
N GLY A 102 -4.86 -16.76 -12.63
CA GLY A 102 -5.19 -18.16 -12.37
C GLY A 102 -6.69 -18.36 -12.15
N PRO A 103 -7.16 -19.63 -12.12
CA PRO A 103 -8.57 -19.97 -11.91
C PRO A 103 -9.20 -19.29 -10.68
N PRO A 104 -10.53 -19.08 -10.65
CA PRO A 104 -11.21 -18.62 -9.44
C PRO A 104 -10.95 -19.61 -8.28
N GLY A 105 -10.81 -19.09 -7.06
CA GLY A 105 -10.55 -19.92 -5.88
C GLY A 105 -9.09 -20.28 -5.60
N THR A 106 -8.11 -19.86 -6.43
CA THR A 106 -6.67 -20.15 -6.20
C THR A 106 -5.98 -19.21 -5.20
N GLY A 107 -6.74 -18.52 -4.34
CA GLY A 107 -6.16 -17.70 -3.28
C GLY A 107 -5.55 -16.36 -3.71
N LYS A 108 -5.89 -15.81 -4.89
CA LYS A 108 -5.39 -14.48 -5.35
C LYS A 108 -5.68 -13.36 -4.33
N SER A 109 -6.92 -13.27 -3.85
CA SER A 109 -7.30 -12.28 -2.83
C SER A 109 -6.61 -12.56 -1.48
N SER A 110 -6.39 -13.83 -1.14
CA SER A 110 -5.60 -14.22 0.04
C SER A 110 -4.13 -13.82 -0.07
N MET A 111 -3.55 -13.88 -1.28
CA MET A 111 -2.20 -13.41 -1.57
C MET A 111 -2.08 -11.89 -1.37
N ILE A 112 -3.03 -11.12 -1.88
CA ILE A 112 -3.09 -9.66 -1.66
C ILE A 112 -3.17 -9.36 -0.15
N ALA A 113 -4.01 -10.09 0.59
CA ALA A 113 -4.12 -9.94 2.03
C ALA A 113 -2.81 -10.26 2.76
N ALA A 114 -2.11 -11.32 2.35
CA ALA A 114 -0.80 -11.68 2.90
C ALA A 114 0.26 -10.60 2.63
N MET A 115 0.29 -10.03 1.42
CA MET A 115 1.17 -8.89 1.09
C MET A 115 0.87 -7.67 1.96
N ALA A 116 -0.40 -7.31 2.12
CA ALA A 116 -0.82 -6.18 2.95
C ALA A 116 -0.44 -6.38 4.42
N ASN A 117 -0.61 -7.59 4.93
CA ASN A 117 -0.23 -7.96 6.29
C ASN A 117 1.28 -7.93 6.49
N HIS A 118 2.06 -8.47 5.54
CA HIS A 118 3.53 -8.45 5.57
C HIS A 118 4.11 -7.03 5.56
N LEU A 119 3.59 -6.18 4.67
CA LEU A 119 4.05 -4.80 4.54
C LEU A 119 3.47 -3.86 5.60
N GLY A 120 2.34 -4.22 6.21
CA GLY A 120 1.54 -3.34 7.06
C GLY A 120 0.86 -2.20 6.28
N TYR A 121 0.45 -2.46 5.04
CA TYR A 121 -0.10 -1.45 4.13
C TYR A 121 -1.63 -1.47 4.13
N ASP A 122 -2.23 -0.31 3.89
CA ASP A 122 -3.69 -0.20 3.67
C ASP A 122 -4.05 -0.72 2.27
N ILE A 123 -5.24 -1.29 2.11
CA ILE A 123 -5.72 -1.83 0.83
C ILE A 123 -6.74 -0.87 0.23
N TYR A 124 -6.58 -0.56 -1.04
CA TYR A 124 -7.54 0.21 -1.85
C TYR A 124 -8.10 -0.70 -2.93
N ASP A 125 -9.26 -1.26 -2.67
CA ASP A 125 -10.01 -2.09 -3.60
C ASP A 125 -10.77 -1.19 -4.58
N LEU A 126 -10.25 -1.13 -5.81
CA LEU A 126 -10.74 -0.26 -6.87
C LEU A 126 -11.70 -1.04 -7.76
N GLU A 127 -12.99 -0.76 -7.58
CA GLU A 127 -14.05 -1.28 -8.41
C GLU A 127 -14.22 -0.41 -9.66
N LEU A 128 -13.65 -0.87 -10.78
CA LEU A 128 -13.64 -0.15 -12.05
C LEU A 128 -15.04 0.09 -12.62
N THR A 129 -16.02 -0.75 -12.30
CA THR A 129 -17.40 -0.63 -12.78
C THR A 129 -18.10 0.64 -12.29
N GLU A 130 -17.65 1.20 -11.16
CA GLU A 130 -18.14 2.47 -10.63
C GLU A 130 -17.39 3.71 -11.17
N VAL A 131 -16.36 3.49 -12.00
CA VAL A 131 -15.48 4.55 -12.51
C VAL A 131 -15.92 4.99 -13.90
N ASN A 132 -16.77 6.02 -13.94
CA ASN A 132 -17.38 6.51 -15.20
C ASN A 132 -16.47 7.42 -16.06
N SER A 133 -15.27 7.77 -15.61
CA SER A 133 -14.35 8.62 -16.39
C SER A 133 -12.89 8.51 -15.95
N ASN A 134 -11.97 8.84 -16.86
CA ASN A 134 -10.53 8.94 -16.54
C ASN A 134 -10.23 10.01 -15.47
N SER A 135 -11.04 11.07 -15.40
CA SER A 135 -10.92 12.10 -14.36
C SER A 135 -11.27 11.54 -12.98
N ASN A 136 -12.31 10.69 -12.90
CA ASN A 136 -12.68 9.99 -11.66
C ASN A 136 -11.58 9.00 -11.23
N LEU A 137 -11.02 8.24 -12.18
CA LEU A 137 -9.90 7.33 -11.91
C LEU A 137 -8.69 8.09 -11.38
N ARG A 138 -8.27 9.17 -12.05
CA ARG A 138 -7.17 10.02 -11.61
C ARG A 138 -7.42 10.57 -10.20
N ARG A 139 -8.65 11.00 -9.92
CA ARG A 139 -9.04 11.50 -8.60
C ARG A 139 -8.91 10.42 -7.53
N LEU A 140 -9.36 9.19 -7.79
CA LEU A 140 -9.21 8.06 -6.87
C LEU A 140 -7.72 7.84 -6.53
N LEU A 141 -6.87 7.77 -7.55
CA LEU A 141 -5.42 7.55 -7.41
C LEU A 141 -4.70 8.68 -6.67
N ILE A 142 -5.14 9.94 -6.82
CA ILE A 142 -4.53 11.07 -6.09
C ILE A 142 -4.96 11.07 -4.61
N ASN A 143 -6.14 10.52 -4.29
CA ASN A 143 -6.68 10.47 -2.92
C ASN A 143 -6.27 9.21 -2.14
N THR A 144 -5.38 8.37 -2.69
CA THR A 144 -4.79 7.25 -1.93
C THR A 144 -3.63 7.74 -1.07
N THR A 145 -3.44 7.16 0.11
CA THR A 145 -2.29 7.44 0.97
C THR A 145 -1.04 6.70 0.53
N SER A 146 0.13 7.14 1.01
CA SER A 146 1.37 6.36 0.88
C SER A 146 1.29 5.05 1.68
N LYS A 147 2.18 4.09 1.38
CA LYS A 147 2.18 2.76 1.99
C LYS A 147 0.83 2.04 1.80
N SER A 148 0.39 1.96 0.55
CA SER A 148 -0.89 1.38 0.15
C SER A 148 -0.72 0.34 -0.95
N ILE A 149 -1.65 -0.61 -1.03
CA ILE A 149 -1.80 -1.56 -2.12
C ILE A 149 -3.10 -1.22 -2.84
N ILE A 150 -3.02 -0.87 -4.13
CA ILE A 150 -4.19 -0.64 -4.96
C ILE A 150 -4.50 -1.93 -5.70
N VAL A 151 -5.70 -2.46 -5.49
CA VAL A 151 -6.19 -3.68 -6.11
C VAL A 151 -7.13 -3.28 -7.23
N ILE A 152 -6.91 -3.85 -8.40
CA ILE A 152 -7.82 -3.70 -9.55
C ILE A 152 -8.18 -5.13 -9.96
N GLU A 153 -9.40 -5.54 -9.64
CA GLU A 153 -9.91 -6.86 -10.01
C GLU A 153 -10.50 -6.86 -11.42
N ASP A 154 -10.70 -8.05 -12.00
CA ASP A 154 -11.36 -8.26 -13.29
C ASP A 154 -10.82 -7.48 -14.48
N ILE A 155 -9.50 -7.26 -14.53
CA ILE A 155 -8.83 -6.79 -15.75
C ILE A 155 -8.91 -7.90 -16.80
N ARG A 156 -9.98 -7.92 -17.57
CA ARG A 156 -10.08 -8.76 -18.76
C ARG A 156 -9.19 -8.14 -19.84
N LEU A 157 -8.20 -8.90 -20.30
CA LEU A 157 -7.50 -8.58 -21.54
C LEU A 157 -8.53 -8.69 -22.65
N LEU A 158 -8.97 -7.55 -23.19
CA LEU A 158 -9.79 -7.52 -24.39
C LEU A 158 -9.00 -8.20 -25.51
N GLY A 159 -9.54 -9.31 -26.02
CA GLY A 159 -9.09 -10.02 -27.21
C GLY A 159 -10.22 -10.10 -28.21
#